data_AF-A0AAD7DZC8-F1
#
_entry.id   AF-A0AAD7DZC8-F1
#
_cell.length_a   1.000
_cell.length_b   1.000
_cell.length_c   1.000
_cell.angle_alpha   90.00
_cell.angle_beta   90.00
_cell.angle_gamma   90.00
#
_symmetry.space_group_name_H-M   'P 1'
#
loop_
_entity.id
_entity.type
_entity.pdbx_description
1 polymer ?
#
loop_
_entity_poly.entity_id
_entity_poly.type
_entity_poly.pdbx_seq_one_letter_code
_entity_poly.pdbx_strand_id
1 'polypeptide(L)'
;MSTIIVPAGFTPLFVPRGFSYVAAALVSTVFLITGQVIAVSQHRKAAGIPYPHLYADKAEMAASPAAVKFNCVQRAHQNTLEKIAQMYMMTAVLGLRHPVLAAAALGAWVASRVAYTVGYASGTPDNRNNIFTRLLYGPSTFTLCFGSLYTVYELVAAGV
;
A
#
# COMPACT_ATOMS: atom_id res chain seq x y z
N MET A 1 13.82 -30.03 8.39
CA MET A 1 12.39 -30.36 8.25
C MET A 1 11.90 -30.65 9.65
N SER A 2 11.42 -29.63 10.36
CA SER A 2 11.04 -29.75 11.78
C SER A 2 9.55 -30.05 11.84
N THR A 3 9.21 -31.33 12.00
CA THR A 3 7.82 -31.79 12.07
C THR A 3 7.31 -31.53 13.49
N ILE A 4 6.50 -30.50 13.68
CA ILE A 4 5.69 -30.33 14.89
C ILE A 4 4.62 -31.42 14.85
N ILE A 5 4.65 -32.34 15.80
CA ILE A 5 3.59 -33.34 15.97
C ILE A 5 2.37 -32.58 16.53
N VAL A 6 1.34 -32.44 15.71
CA VAL A 6 0.09 -31.77 16.12
C VAL A 6 -0.88 -32.84 16.64
N PRO A 7 -1.48 -32.66 17.84
CA PRO A 7 -2.38 -33.65 18.43
C PRO A 7 -3.65 -33.90 17.58
N ALA A 8 -4.20 -35.10 17.68
CA ALA A 8 -5.39 -35.54 16.95
C ALA A 8 -6.59 -34.61 17.25
N GLY A 9 -7.19 -34.07 16.19
CA GLY A 9 -8.26 -33.05 16.25
C GLY A 9 -7.86 -31.69 15.69
N PHE A 10 -6.59 -31.48 15.38
CA PHE A 10 -6.10 -30.26 14.73
C PHE A 10 -5.76 -30.56 13.26
N THR A 11 -6.49 -29.96 12.32
CA THR A 11 -6.06 -29.93 10.91
C THR A 11 -4.90 -28.96 10.78
N PRO A 12 -3.67 -29.41 10.46
CA PRO A 12 -2.53 -28.52 10.30
C PRO A 12 -2.77 -27.56 9.14
N LEU A 13 -2.66 -26.26 9.40
CA LEU A 13 -2.64 -25.25 8.35
C LEU A 13 -1.30 -25.31 7.62
N PHE A 14 -1.29 -25.87 6.41
CA PHE A 14 -0.12 -25.86 5.55
C PHE A 14 0.04 -24.48 4.91
N VAL A 15 0.95 -23.68 5.48
CA VAL A 15 1.32 -22.38 4.91
C VAL A 15 2.28 -22.62 3.73
N PRO A 16 2.00 -22.08 2.53
CA PRO A 16 2.88 -22.23 1.37
C PRO A 16 4.31 -21.75 1.65
N ARG A 17 5.30 -22.42 1.07
CA ARG A 17 6.71 -22.00 1.18
C ARG A 17 6.85 -20.59 0.59
N GLY A 18 7.42 -19.67 1.37
CA GLY A 18 7.60 -18.26 0.97
C GLY A 18 6.49 -17.32 1.42
N PHE A 19 5.44 -17.80 2.09
CA PHE A 19 4.39 -16.92 2.64
C PHE A 19 4.93 -15.93 3.71
N SER A 20 6.09 -16.21 4.31
CA SER A 20 6.81 -15.24 5.15
C SER A 20 7.12 -13.94 4.42
N TYR A 21 7.37 -13.97 3.11
CA TYR A 21 7.54 -12.77 2.30
C TYR A 21 6.24 -11.98 2.15
N VAL A 22 5.10 -12.67 2.05
CA VAL A 22 3.77 -12.02 2.02
C VAL A 22 3.53 -11.30 3.34
N ALA A 23 3.82 -11.94 4.47
CA ALA A 23 3.73 -11.31 5.78
C ALA A 23 4.64 -10.07 5.88
N ALA A 24 5.89 -10.17 5.43
CA ALA A 24 6.81 -9.03 5.40
C ALA A 24 6.29 -7.88 4.51
N ALA A 25 5.74 -8.20 3.33
CA ALA A 25 5.17 -7.22 2.42
C ALA A 25 3.93 -6.53 3.03
N LEU A 26 3.05 -7.27 3.70
CA LEU A 26 1.92 -6.69 4.44
C LEU A 26 2.40 -5.75 5.55
N VAL A 27 3.37 -6.17 6.37
CA VAL A 27 3.93 -5.33 7.44
C VAL A 27 4.61 -4.07 6.88
N SER A 28 5.25 -4.15 5.70
CA SER A 28 5.86 -2.97 5.06
C SER A 28 4.87 -1.83 4.81
N THR A 29 3.60 -2.14 4.60
CA THR A 29 2.55 -1.13 4.41
C THR A 29 2.22 -0.35 5.70
N VAL A 30 2.46 -0.93 6.88
CA VAL A 30 2.29 -0.24 8.16
C VAL A 30 3.33 0.87 8.28
N PHE A 31 4.58 0.60 7.90
CA PHE A 31 5.63 1.61 7.85
C PHE A 31 5.34 2.72 6.83
N LEU A 32 4.80 2.36 5.66
CA LEU A 32 4.34 3.34 4.67
C LEU A 32 3.27 4.28 5.23
N ILE A 33 2.20 3.72 5.80
CA ILE A 33 1.09 4.50 6.38
C ILE A 33 1.61 5.38 7.52
N THR A 34 2.45 4.83 8.40
CA THR A 34 3.01 5.57 9.54
C THR A 34 3.87 6.75 9.05
N GLY A 35 4.72 6.53 8.04
CA GLY A 35 5.51 7.58 7.41
C GLY A 35 4.63 8.68 6.80
N GLN A 36 3.52 8.31 6.15
CA GLN A 36 2.56 9.27 5.60
C GLN A 36 1.86 10.08 6.70
N VAL A 37 1.45 9.45 7.81
CA VAL A 37 0.85 10.16 8.96
C VAL A 37 1.82 11.17 9.57
N ILE A 38 3.10 10.79 9.69
CA ILE A 38 4.15 11.70 10.18
C ILE A 38 4.31 12.88 9.22
N ALA A 39 4.41 12.64 7.91
CA ALA A 39 4.52 13.69 6.90
C ALA A 39 3.33 14.65 6.93
N VAL A 40 2.10 14.11 6.99
CA VAL A 40 0.87 14.90 7.13
C VAL A 40 0.93 15.79 8.37
N SER A 41 1.35 15.24 9.51
CA SER A 41 1.41 15.97 10.79
C SER A 41 2.43 17.10 10.75
N GLN A 42 3.61 16.86 10.15
CA GLN A 42 4.65 17.86 9.96
C GLN A 42 4.17 19.01 9.05
N HIS A 43 3.58 18.68 7.90
CA HIS A 43 3.08 19.70 6.97
C HIS A 43 1.87 20.45 7.51
N ARG A 44 0.98 19.78 8.27
CA ARG A 44 -0.13 20.44 8.98
C ARG A 44 0.40 21.50 9.93
N LYS A 45 1.37 21.13 10.77
CA LYS A 45 1.98 22.06 11.73
C LYS A 45 2.64 23.25 11.01
N ALA A 46 3.36 22.99 9.92
CA ALA A 46 4.00 24.04 9.12
C ALA A 46 2.99 24.97 8.42
N ALA A 47 1.81 24.45 8.05
CA ALA A 47 0.73 25.21 7.44
C ALA A 47 -0.15 25.95 8.45
N GLY A 48 -0.04 25.64 9.75
CA GLY A 48 -0.86 26.26 10.80
C GLY A 48 -2.33 25.83 10.78
N ILE A 49 -2.67 24.72 10.12
CA ILE A 49 -4.07 24.29 9.93
C ILE A 49 -4.59 23.60 11.20
N PRO A 50 -5.59 24.18 11.91
CA PRO A 50 -6.10 23.63 13.15
C PRO A 50 -6.90 22.34 12.91
N TYR A 51 -6.94 21.48 13.92
CA TYR A 51 -7.94 20.41 13.97
C TYR A 51 -9.33 21.02 14.24
N PRO A 52 -10.43 20.48 13.70
CA PRO A 52 -10.55 19.19 12.99
C PRO A 52 -10.48 19.29 11.46
N HIS A 53 -10.00 20.40 10.88
CA HIS A 53 -9.97 20.57 9.42
C HIS A 53 -9.16 19.46 8.75
N LEU A 54 -9.79 18.77 7.80
CA LEU A 54 -9.16 17.68 7.05
C LEU A 54 -8.15 18.23 6.03
N TYR A 55 -8.54 19.31 5.36
CA TYR A 55 -7.77 20.02 4.34
C TYR A 55 -7.77 21.52 4.66
N ALA A 56 -6.77 22.23 4.16
CA ALA A 56 -6.76 23.69 4.09
C ALA A 56 -7.75 24.17 3.02
N ASP A 57 -8.41 25.29 3.28
CA ASP A 57 -9.33 25.93 2.37
C ASP A 57 -8.61 26.61 1.20
N LYS A 58 -9.36 26.97 0.15
CA LYS A 58 -8.80 27.65 -1.03
C LYS A 58 -8.09 28.95 -0.68
N ALA A 59 -8.62 29.72 0.27
CA ALA A 59 -8.01 30.96 0.73
C ALA A 59 -6.67 30.71 1.44
N GLU A 60 -6.61 29.67 2.29
CA GLU A 60 -5.39 29.28 3.01
C GLU A 60 -4.31 28.75 2.06
N MET A 61 -4.70 27.96 1.05
CA MET A 61 -3.81 27.51 -0.01
C MET A 61 -3.26 28.66 -0.86
N ALA A 62 -4.09 29.67 -1.17
CA ALA A 62 -3.65 30.85 -1.91
C ALA A 62 -2.70 31.73 -1.08
N ALA A 63 -2.92 31.80 0.24
CA ALA A 63 -2.11 32.58 1.17
C ALA A 63 -0.79 31.90 1.55
N SER A 64 -0.72 30.57 1.54
CA SER A 64 0.45 29.82 2.05
C SER A 64 0.83 28.62 1.17
N PRO A 65 2.05 28.60 0.61
CA PRO A 65 2.60 27.42 -0.06
C PRO A 65 2.68 26.20 0.87
N ALA A 66 2.79 26.41 2.19
CA ALA A 66 2.78 25.31 3.15
C ALA A 66 1.41 24.62 3.23
N ALA A 67 0.31 25.38 3.12
CA ALA A 67 -1.05 24.83 3.07
C ALA A 67 -1.28 23.99 1.79
N VAL A 68 -0.71 24.40 0.65
CA VAL A 68 -0.73 23.60 -0.59
C VAL A 68 0.00 22.26 -0.38
N LYS A 69 1.20 22.29 0.20
CA LYS A 69 1.97 21.08 0.53
C LYS A 69 1.23 20.17 1.50
N PHE A 70 0.60 20.72 2.53
CA PHE A 70 -0.24 19.97 3.46
C PHE A 70 -1.37 19.23 2.73
N ASN A 71 -2.15 19.93 1.89
CA ASN A 71 -3.22 19.29 1.14
C ASN A 71 -2.71 18.20 0.18
N CYS A 72 -1.55 18.43 -0.44
CA CYS A 72 -0.89 17.46 -1.30
C CYS A 72 -0.52 16.16 -0.55
N VAL A 73 0.19 16.26 0.58
CA VAL A 73 0.57 15.07 1.35
C VAL A 73 -0.64 14.39 2.00
N GLN A 74 -1.64 15.17 2.42
CA GLN A 74 -2.90 14.64 2.96
C GLN A 74 -3.64 13.84 1.90
N ARG A 75 -3.72 14.34 0.66
CA ARG A 75 -4.32 13.61 -0.46
C ARG A 75 -3.54 12.32 -0.77
N ALA A 76 -2.21 12.37 -0.72
CA ALA A 76 -1.37 11.19 -0.94
C ALA A 76 -1.65 10.08 0.08
N HIS A 77 -1.77 10.45 1.36
CA HIS A 77 -2.11 9.55 2.44
C HIS A 77 -3.51 8.94 2.24
N GLN A 78 -4.54 9.77 2.05
CA GLN A 78 -5.91 9.30 1.83
C GLN A 78 -6.03 8.38 0.61
N ASN A 79 -5.35 8.71 -0.49
CA ASN A 79 -5.35 7.86 -1.67
C ASN A 79 -4.73 6.48 -1.41
N THR A 80 -3.76 6.41 -0.49
CA THR A 80 -3.17 5.12 -0.07
C THR A 80 -4.20 4.31 0.71
N LEU A 81 -4.92 4.94 1.64
CA LEU A 81 -5.98 4.29 2.43
C LEU A 81 -7.15 3.81 1.57
N GLU A 82 -7.55 4.58 0.56
CA GLU A 82 -8.57 4.19 -0.42
C GLU A 82 -8.21 2.90 -1.20
N LYS A 83 -6.91 2.62 -1.36
CA LYS A 83 -6.41 1.52 -2.19
C LYS A 83 -5.92 0.31 -1.39
N ILE A 84 -5.48 0.50 -0.16
CA ILE A 84 -4.78 -0.54 0.58
C ILE A 84 -5.62 -1.79 0.80
N ALA A 85 -6.92 -1.65 1.06
CA ALA A 85 -7.83 -2.78 1.25
C ALA A 85 -7.90 -3.67 -0.01
N GLN A 86 -7.96 -3.06 -1.20
CA GLN A 86 -7.93 -3.78 -2.48
C GLN A 86 -6.59 -4.52 -2.66
N MET A 87 -5.47 -3.85 -2.34
CA MET A 87 -4.14 -4.44 -2.45
C MET A 87 -3.95 -5.63 -1.50
N TYR A 88 -4.44 -5.54 -0.27
CA TYR A 88 -4.41 -6.64 0.69
C TYR A 88 -5.21 -7.84 0.21
N MET A 89 -6.43 -7.63 -0.28
CA MET A 89 -7.26 -8.71 -0.80
C MET A 89 -6.56 -9.44 -1.95
N MET A 90 -6.10 -8.70 -2.97
CA MET A 90 -5.42 -9.31 -4.13
C MET A 90 -4.13 -10.02 -3.72
N THR A 91 -3.34 -9.44 -2.81
CA THR A 91 -2.09 -10.04 -2.33
C THR A 91 -2.36 -11.32 -1.53
N ALA A 92 -3.37 -11.31 -0.66
CA ALA A 92 -3.74 -12.48 0.14
C ALA A 92 -4.18 -13.64 -0.78
N VAL A 93 -5.04 -13.36 -1.76
CA VAL A 93 -5.51 -14.35 -2.73
C VAL A 93 -4.36 -14.90 -3.57
N LEU A 94 -3.58 -14.03 -4.22
CA LEU A 94 -2.44 -14.44 -5.03
C LEU A 94 -1.39 -15.20 -4.19
N GLY A 95 -1.21 -14.80 -2.93
CA GLY A 95 -0.24 -15.40 -2.02
C GLY A 95 -0.52 -16.86 -1.64
N LEU A 96 -1.76 -17.34 -1.84
CA LEU A 96 -2.12 -18.74 -1.58
C LEU A 96 -1.42 -19.72 -2.53
N ARG A 97 -1.22 -19.33 -3.79
CA ARG A 97 -0.56 -20.15 -4.82
C ARG A 97 0.80 -19.61 -5.23
N HIS A 98 0.98 -18.30 -5.24
CA HIS A 98 2.19 -17.62 -5.73
C HIS A 98 2.75 -16.61 -4.70
N PRO A 99 3.21 -17.05 -3.51
CA PRO A 99 3.57 -16.17 -2.40
C PRO A 99 4.72 -15.20 -2.71
N VAL A 100 5.74 -15.62 -3.46
CA VAL A 100 6.87 -14.75 -3.83
C VAL A 100 6.43 -13.64 -4.79
N LEU A 101 5.59 -13.99 -5.78
CA LEU A 101 5.06 -13.02 -6.74
C LEU A 101 4.15 -12.00 -6.05
N ALA A 102 3.25 -12.47 -5.18
CA ALA A 102 2.39 -11.62 -4.37
C ALA A 102 3.19 -10.62 -3.52
N ALA A 103 4.21 -11.12 -2.81
CA ALA A 103 5.07 -10.31 -1.96
C ALA A 103 5.87 -9.27 -2.75
N ALA A 104 6.46 -9.67 -3.89
CA ALA A 104 7.21 -8.76 -4.75
C ALA A 104 6.32 -7.67 -5.34
N ALA A 105 5.12 -8.01 -5.80
CA ALA A 105 4.18 -7.05 -6.36
C ALA A 105 3.69 -6.06 -5.30
N LEU A 106 3.32 -6.51 -4.10
CA LEU A 106 2.94 -5.61 -3.01
C LEU A 106 4.13 -4.73 -2.55
N GLY A 107 5.33 -5.28 -2.46
CA GLY A 107 6.55 -4.52 -2.15
C GLY A 107 6.85 -3.44 -3.18
N ALA A 108 6.74 -3.75 -4.46
CA ALA A 108 6.86 -2.77 -5.55
C ALA A 108 5.77 -1.69 -5.47
N TRP A 109 4.53 -2.06 -5.13
CA TRP A 109 3.46 -1.12 -4.88
C TRP A 109 3.80 -0.18 -3.71
N VAL A 110 4.30 -0.70 -2.59
CA VAL A 110 4.76 0.13 -1.44
C VAL A 110 5.84 1.12 -1.85
N ALA A 111 6.87 0.67 -2.56
CA ALA A 111 7.93 1.55 -3.06
C ALA A 111 7.38 2.65 -3.99
N SER A 112 6.41 2.31 -4.84
CA SER A 112 5.72 3.31 -5.67
C SER A 112 4.97 4.35 -4.83
N ARG A 113 4.34 3.94 -3.71
CA ARG A 113 3.60 4.86 -2.81
C ARG A 113 4.52 5.76 -2.02
N VAL A 114 5.72 5.30 -1.65
CA VAL A 114 6.75 6.17 -1.06
C VAL A 114 7.11 7.28 -2.05
N ALA A 115 7.48 6.91 -3.28
CA ALA A 115 7.82 7.89 -4.32
C ALA A 115 6.66 8.83 -4.69
N TYR A 116 5.43 8.32 -4.69
CA TYR A 116 4.21 9.11 -4.90
C TYR A 116 4.02 10.16 -3.80
N THR A 117 4.24 9.78 -2.54
CA THR A 117 4.12 10.69 -1.38
C THR A 117 5.21 11.76 -1.42
N VAL A 118 6.45 11.38 -1.75
CA VAL A 118 7.57 12.32 -1.93
C VAL A 118 7.29 13.29 -3.07
N GLY A 119 6.73 12.82 -4.19
CA GLY A 119 6.32 13.68 -5.29
C GLY A 119 5.27 14.71 -4.88
N TYR A 120 4.25 14.29 -4.12
CA TYR A 120 3.26 15.22 -3.57
C TYR A 120 3.85 16.21 -2.55
N ALA A 121 4.86 15.83 -1.77
CA ALA A 121 5.51 16.71 -0.80
C ALA A 121 6.19 17.94 -1.44
N SER A 122 6.40 17.93 -2.77
CA SER A 122 6.88 19.11 -3.50
C SER A 122 5.88 20.27 -3.52
N GLY A 123 4.57 19.99 -3.31
CA GLY A 123 3.49 20.97 -3.43
C GLY A 123 2.97 21.15 -4.86
N THR A 124 3.54 20.45 -5.84
CA THR A 124 3.06 20.42 -7.23
C THR A 124 2.41 19.06 -7.47
N PRO A 125 1.07 18.98 -7.60
CA PRO A 125 0.37 17.70 -7.69
C PRO A 125 0.90 16.79 -8.80
N ASP A 126 1.39 17.32 -9.92
CA ASP A 126 1.84 16.52 -11.05
C ASP A 126 3.13 15.72 -10.78
N ASN A 127 3.94 16.17 -9.82
CA ASN A 127 5.18 15.48 -9.43
C ASN A 127 4.94 14.12 -8.76
N ARG A 128 3.69 13.84 -8.35
CA ARG A 128 3.26 12.52 -7.84
C ARG A 128 3.47 11.40 -8.86
N ASN A 129 3.37 11.71 -10.16
CA ASN A 129 3.42 10.73 -11.25
C ASN A 129 4.80 10.69 -11.93
N ASN A 130 5.88 10.78 -11.14
CA ASN A 130 7.23 10.62 -11.67
C ASN A 130 7.43 9.23 -12.30
N ILE A 131 8.47 9.12 -13.13
CA ILE A 131 8.73 7.91 -13.92
C ILE A 131 8.84 6.66 -13.03
N PHE A 132 9.51 6.77 -11.87
CA PHE A 132 9.69 5.67 -10.93
C PHE A 132 8.33 5.19 -10.37
N THR A 133 7.47 6.12 -9.97
CA THR A 133 6.13 5.79 -9.48
C THR A 133 5.32 5.08 -10.55
N ARG A 134 5.36 5.55 -11.80
CA ARG A 134 4.63 4.94 -12.91
C ARG A 134 5.13 3.53 -13.24
N LEU A 135 6.45 3.36 -13.26
CA LEU A 135 7.09 2.08 -13.58
C LEU A 135 6.81 0.99 -12.53
N LEU A 136 6.62 1.37 -11.27
CA LEU A 136 6.31 0.40 -10.21
C LEU A 136 4.80 0.21 -10.00
N TYR A 137 4.02 1.30 -9.95
CA TYR A 137 2.60 1.24 -9.58
C TYR A 137 1.75 0.46 -10.59
N GLY A 138 1.96 0.70 -11.90
CA GLY A 138 1.18 0.04 -12.94
C GLY A 138 1.40 -1.47 -12.93
N PRO A 139 2.63 -1.95 -13.18
CA PRO A 139 2.93 -3.38 -13.21
C PRO A 139 2.62 -4.13 -11.91
N SER A 140 2.83 -3.51 -10.74
CA SER A 140 2.45 -4.13 -9.46
C SER A 140 0.94 -4.35 -9.36
N THR A 141 0.15 -3.31 -9.68
CA THR A 141 -1.31 -3.39 -9.63
C THR A 141 -1.85 -4.39 -10.66
N PHE A 142 -1.29 -4.41 -11.87
CA PHE A 142 -1.68 -5.38 -12.90
C PHE A 142 -1.34 -6.82 -12.50
N THR A 143 -0.14 -7.05 -11.97
CA THR A 143 0.27 -8.36 -11.45
C THR A 143 -0.66 -8.84 -10.34
N LEU A 144 -1.01 -7.97 -9.38
CA LEU A 144 -1.92 -8.32 -8.29
C LEU A 144 -3.34 -8.61 -8.81
N CYS A 145 -3.85 -7.78 -9.72
CA CYS A 145 -5.21 -7.93 -10.27
C CYS A 145 -5.35 -9.21 -11.10
N PHE A 146 -4.54 -9.39 -12.14
CA PHE A 146 -4.64 -10.56 -13.01
C PHE A 146 -4.11 -11.83 -12.35
N GLY A 147 -3.08 -11.73 -11.51
CA GLY A 147 -2.56 -12.85 -10.75
C GLY A 147 -3.59 -13.37 -9.73
N SER A 148 -4.27 -12.48 -9.00
CA SER A 148 -5.31 -12.92 -8.07
C SER A 148 -6.50 -13.53 -8.80
N LEU A 149 -6.91 -12.96 -9.94
CA LEU A 149 -7.96 -13.55 -10.79
C LEU A 149 -7.59 -14.96 -11.27
N TYR A 150 -6.35 -15.14 -11.75
CA TYR A 150 -5.84 -16.45 -12.15
C TYR A 150 -5.83 -17.44 -10.97
N THR A 151 -5.41 -16.98 -9.79
CA THR A 151 -5.39 -17.81 -8.58
C THR A 151 -6.80 -18.23 -8.18
N VAL A 152 -7.80 -17.35 -8.28
CA VAL A 152 -9.21 -17.71 -8.06
C VAL A 152 -9.66 -18.79 -9.03
N TYR A 153 -9.34 -18.67 -10.32
CA TYR A 153 -9.63 -19.72 -11.29
C TYR A 153 -9.00 -21.06 -10.90
N GLU A 154 -7.74 -21.08 -10.48
CA GLU A 154 -7.07 -22.31 -10.04
C GLU A 154 -7.69 -22.93 -8.78
N LEU A 155 -8.18 -22.11 -7.85
CA LEU A 155 -8.84 -22.57 -6.63
C LEU A 155 -10.20 -23.21 -6.97
N VAL A 156 -11.01 -22.52 -7.77
CA VAL A 156 -12.32 -23.01 -8.24
C VAL A 156 -12.15 -24.30 -9.05
N ALA A 157 -11.16 -24.35 -9.96
CA ALA A 157 -10.87 -25.55 -10.75
C ALA A 157 -10.39 -26.73 -9.91
N ALA A 158 -9.72 -26.46 -8.79
CA ALA A 158 -9.29 -27.48 -7.83
C ALA A 158 -10.40 -27.93 -6.87
N GLY A 159 -11.56 -27.25 -6.86
CA GLY A 159 -12.66 -27.54 -5.94
C GLY A 159 -12.33 -27.20 -4.48
N VAL A 160 -11.42 -26.23 -4.26
CA VAL A 160 -11.01 -25.73 -2.93
C VAL A 160 -11.54 -24.33 -2.70
#